data_AF-A0A8T4QTG4-F1
#
_entry.id   AF-A0A8T4QTG4-F1
#
_cell.length_a   1.000
_cell.length_b   1.000
_cell.length_c   1.000
_cell.angle_alpha   90.00
_cell.angle_beta   90.00
_cell.angle_gamma   90.00
#
_symmetry.space_group_name_H-M   'P 1'
#
loop_
_entity.id
_entity.type
_entity.pdbx_description
1 polymer ?
#
loop_
_entity_poly.entity_id
_entity_poly.type
_entity_poly.pdbx_seq_one_letter_code
_entity_poly.pdbx_strand_id
1 'polypeptide(L)'
;MVKFKKAQVYSSTILLIVSFLITACLPSQQVEDTLPTIVVEKAAPSPLLENKTDTTLPSETLSDCTSSWVCISTSMKAYRNASCGFSQKTECELGCINGTCKKLSTCEAGFKCKNNQEKGFQKEDCNWIKRTKCDYGCENGECKPPENISNISTQGTSSTPVVTLAEIYPVLKAGESVNITANITLRIYLLEAERVRLEMNNQKTDWLLEGGSFKFKSGTIITVREILFQAYAGGKKEIIYEID
;
A
#
# COMPACT_ATOMS: atom_id res chain seq x y z
N MET A 1 -6.50 30.37 62.81
CA MET A 1 -5.48 29.28 62.80
C MET A 1 -6.19 27.96 62.54
N VAL A 2 -6.14 27.44 61.31
CA VAL A 2 -6.80 26.18 60.93
C VAL A 2 -5.70 25.20 60.53
N LYS A 3 -5.54 24.13 61.31
CA LYS A 3 -4.58 23.05 61.06
C LYS A 3 -5.17 22.07 60.04
N PHE A 4 -4.59 22.01 58.84
CA PHE A 4 -4.83 20.92 57.89
C PHE A 4 -3.85 19.78 58.15
N LYS A 5 -4.37 18.63 58.62
CA LYS A 5 -3.67 17.35 58.54
C LYS A 5 -3.93 16.75 57.15
N LYS A 6 -2.88 16.59 56.34
CA LYS A 6 -2.83 15.67 55.21
C LYS A 6 -1.64 14.75 55.41
N ALA A 7 -1.91 13.49 55.69
CA ALA A 7 -0.96 12.41 55.48
C ALA A 7 -1.73 11.12 55.24
N GLN A 8 -1.17 10.30 54.34
CA GLN A 8 -1.24 8.84 54.40
C GLN A 8 -2.36 8.13 53.62
N VAL A 9 -2.35 8.27 52.29
CA VAL A 9 -3.00 7.29 51.37
C VAL A 9 -2.18 7.18 50.07
N TYR A 10 -0.92 6.70 50.11
CA TYR A 10 -0.14 6.48 48.88
C TYR A 10 0.82 5.28 48.93
N SER A 11 0.63 4.32 49.85
CA SER A 11 1.57 3.18 49.99
C SER A 11 1.04 1.82 49.54
N SER A 12 -0.26 1.67 49.22
CA SER A 12 -0.85 0.34 48.91
C SER A 12 -1.07 0.06 47.42
N THR A 13 -1.04 1.06 46.54
CA THR A 13 -1.27 0.87 45.09
C THR A 13 -0.02 0.50 44.30
N ILE A 14 1.19 0.74 44.84
CA ILE A 14 2.44 0.39 44.16
C ILE A 14 2.75 -1.11 44.24
N LEU A 15 2.21 -1.82 45.24
CA LEU A 15 2.49 -3.26 45.41
C LEU A 15 1.73 -4.17 44.43
N LEU A 16 0.63 -3.69 43.82
CA LEU A 16 -0.19 -4.50 42.89
C LEU A 16 0.31 -4.46 41.44
N ILE A 17 1.09 -3.46 41.04
CA ILE A 17 1.60 -3.33 39.66
C ILE A 17 2.83 -4.23 39.44
N VAL A 18 3.60 -4.53 40.48
CA VAL A 18 4.79 -5.40 40.37
C VAL A 18 4.41 -6.89 40.25
N SER A 19 3.24 -7.30 40.74
CA SER A 19 2.81 -8.72 40.67
C SER A 19 2.32 -9.16 39.28
N PHE A 20 2.00 -8.23 38.37
CA PHE A 20 1.50 -8.58 37.02
C PHE A 20 2.61 -8.76 35.97
N LEU A 21 3.85 -8.42 36.28
CA LEU A 21 4.98 -8.52 35.34
C LEU A 21 5.73 -9.87 35.36
N ILE A 22 5.37 -10.79 36.27
CA ILE A 22 6.08 -12.07 36.42
C ILE A 22 5.38 -13.23 35.67
N THR A 23 4.15 -13.07 35.19
CA THR A 23 3.37 -14.19 34.59
C THR A 23 3.49 -14.36 33.07
N ALA A 24 4.29 -13.55 32.37
CA ALA A 24 4.39 -13.61 30.90
C ALA A 24 5.58 -14.44 30.36
N CYS A 25 6.27 -15.20 31.20
CA CYS A 25 7.36 -16.09 30.78
C CYS A 25 6.94 -17.56 30.88
N LEU A 26 5.89 -17.93 30.14
CA LEU A 26 5.58 -19.33 29.87
C LEU A 26 6.26 -19.72 28.55
N PRO A 27 7.12 -20.76 28.54
CA PRO A 27 7.73 -21.26 27.31
C PRO A 27 6.63 -21.78 26.39
N SER A 28 6.62 -21.25 25.16
CA SER A 28 5.77 -21.72 24.06
C SER A 28 6.01 -23.21 23.85
N GLN A 29 4.98 -24.03 24.12
CA GLN A 29 4.96 -25.44 23.74
C GLN A 29 5.08 -25.50 22.21
N GLN A 30 6.19 -26.08 21.75
CA GLN A 30 6.36 -26.47 20.36
C GLN A 30 5.33 -27.56 20.07
N VAL A 31 4.32 -27.22 19.26
CA VAL A 31 3.45 -28.21 18.63
C VAL A 31 4.31 -28.91 17.59
N GLU A 32 4.67 -30.16 17.85
CA GLU A 32 5.22 -31.05 16.83
C GLU A 32 4.12 -31.31 15.79
N ASP A 33 4.22 -30.60 14.67
CA ASP A 33 3.49 -30.92 13.45
C ASP A 33 3.91 -32.33 13.00
N THR A 34 3.05 -33.28 13.35
CA THR A 34 3.15 -34.66 12.88
C THR A 34 2.83 -34.65 11.39
N LEU A 35 3.87 -34.68 10.57
CA LEU A 35 3.77 -34.76 9.11
C LEU A 35 2.95 -36.01 8.74
N PRO A 36 1.87 -35.89 7.94
CA PRO A 36 1.14 -37.05 7.49
C PRO A 36 2.04 -37.94 6.63
N THR A 37 2.14 -39.20 7.01
CA THR A 37 2.80 -40.26 6.23
C THR A 37 2.06 -40.39 4.90
N ILE A 38 2.65 -39.88 3.82
CA ILE A 38 2.15 -40.06 2.46
C ILE A 38 2.40 -41.51 2.07
N VAL A 39 1.33 -42.29 1.98
CA VAL A 39 1.35 -43.62 1.37
C VAL A 39 1.60 -43.41 -0.13
N VAL A 40 2.80 -43.75 -0.58
CA VAL A 40 3.16 -43.77 -2.00
C VAL A 40 2.42 -44.93 -2.66
N GLU A 41 1.27 -44.63 -3.25
CA GLU A 41 0.58 -45.54 -4.15
C GLU A 41 1.41 -45.70 -5.42
N LYS A 42 1.84 -46.94 -5.65
CA LYS A 42 2.68 -47.38 -6.77
C LYS A 42 1.89 -47.24 -8.08
N ALA A 43 1.95 -46.05 -8.68
CA ALA A 43 1.41 -45.80 -10.01
C ALA A 43 2.21 -46.59 -11.06
N ALA A 44 1.49 -47.29 -11.91
CA ALA A 44 2.01 -48.05 -13.04
C ALA A 44 2.76 -47.14 -14.03
N PRO A 45 3.80 -47.66 -14.73
CA PRO A 45 4.54 -46.88 -15.72
C PRO A 45 3.66 -46.59 -16.94
N SER A 46 3.31 -45.32 -17.12
CA SER A 46 2.73 -44.81 -18.36
C SER A 46 3.79 -44.80 -19.48
N PRO A 47 3.41 -45.10 -20.73
CA PRO A 47 4.33 -45.12 -21.87
C PRO A 47 4.91 -43.72 -22.14
N LEU A 48 6.24 -43.68 -22.27
CA LEU A 48 7.03 -42.53 -22.71
C LEU A 48 6.58 -42.08 -24.11
N LEU A 49 5.99 -40.89 -24.18
CA LEU A 49 5.78 -40.18 -25.44
C LEU A 49 7.03 -39.32 -25.70
N GLU A 50 7.95 -39.83 -26.52
CA GLU A 50 9.08 -39.07 -27.06
C GLU A 50 8.56 -37.99 -28.02
N ASN A 51 8.28 -36.79 -27.51
CA ASN A 51 8.09 -35.63 -28.37
C ASN A 51 9.43 -34.96 -28.65
N LYS A 52 10.11 -35.49 -29.67
CA LYS A 52 11.38 -34.96 -30.20
C LYS A 52 11.12 -33.63 -30.92
N THR A 53 11.23 -32.54 -30.17
CA THR A 53 11.24 -31.19 -30.77
C THR A 53 12.70 -30.77 -30.92
N ASP A 54 13.28 -31.05 -32.10
CA ASP A 54 14.58 -30.56 -32.53
C ASP A 54 14.51 -29.03 -32.69
N THR A 55 14.68 -28.32 -31.58
CA THR A 55 15.04 -26.89 -31.61
C THR A 55 16.55 -26.81 -31.67
N THR A 56 17.07 -26.70 -32.89
CA THR A 56 18.49 -26.41 -33.14
C THR A 56 18.86 -25.09 -32.47
N LEU A 57 19.42 -25.17 -31.25
CA LEU A 57 20.03 -24.02 -30.59
C LEU A 57 21.34 -23.64 -31.33
N PRO A 58 21.62 -22.34 -31.50
CA PRO A 58 22.86 -21.88 -32.09
C PRO A 58 24.04 -22.41 -31.25
N SER A 59 24.99 -23.04 -31.93
CA SER A 59 26.25 -23.54 -31.38
C SER A 59 27.10 -22.35 -30.91
N GLU A 60 26.86 -21.88 -29.68
CA GLU A 60 27.69 -20.86 -29.05
C GLU A 60 29.06 -21.48 -28.71
N THR A 61 30.10 -20.87 -29.27
CA THR A 61 31.51 -21.11 -28.95
C THR A 61 31.72 -21.18 -27.45
N LEU A 62 32.39 -22.23 -26.94
CA LEU A 62 32.73 -22.42 -25.53
C LEU A 62 33.40 -21.15 -24.97
N SER A 63 32.59 -20.27 -24.41
CA SER A 63 33.07 -19.16 -23.58
C SER A 63 33.38 -19.73 -22.21
N ASP A 64 34.52 -19.33 -21.66
CA ASP A 64 34.98 -19.75 -20.33
C ASP A 64 33.84 -19.67 -19.31
N CYS A 65 33.65 -20.75 -18.55
CA CYS A 65 32.61 -20.88 -17.54
C CYS A 65 32.83 -19.87 -16.41
N THR A 66 32.35 -18.66 -16.64
CA THR A 66 32.36 -17.59 -15.65
C THR A 66 31.11 -17.70 -14.80
N SER A 67 31.27 -17.56 -13.48
CA SER A 67 30.16 -17.64 -12.53
C SER A 67 29.17 -16.49 -12.74
N SER A 68 27.93 -16.78 -13.14
CA SER A 68 26.91 -15.77 -13.42
C SER A 68 25.49 -16.37 -13.44
N TRP A 69 24.47 -15.53 -13.31
CA TRP A 69 23.11 -15.93 -13.61
C TRP A 69 22.94 -16.06 -15.12
N VAL A 70 22.40 -17.19 -15.57
CA VAL A 70 22.11 -17.45 -16.99
C VAL A 70 20.70 -18.03 -17.13
N CYS A 71 20.09 -17.79 -18.28
CA CYS A 71 18.82 -18.40 -18.62
C CYS A 71 19.08 -19.85 -19.03
N ILE A 72 18.52 -20.80 -18.29
CA ILE A 72 18.61 -22.23 -18.63
C ILE A 72 17.38 -22.69 -19.43
N SER A 73 16.31 -21.89 -19.42
CA SER A 73 15.16 -22.02 -20.31
C SER A 73 14.55 -20.64 -20.56
N THR A 74 13.50 -20.59 -21.39
CA THR A 74 12.73 -19.36 -21.61
C THR A 74 12.01 -18.87 -20.36
N SER A 75 11.75 -19.72 -19.37
CA SER A 75 11.00 -19.42 -18.13
C SER A 75 11.81 -19.62 -16.85
N MET A 76 13.11 -19.87 -16.94
CA MET A 76 13.92 -20.20 -15.77
C MET A 76 15.35 -19.69 -15.91
N LYS A 77 15.87 -19.13 -14.82
CA LYS A 77 17.29 -18.82 -14.67
C LYS A 77 17.92 -19.65 -13.56
N ALA A 78 19.23 -19.88 -13.67
CA ALA A 78 20.02 -20.51 -12.64
C ALA A 78 21.38 -19.83 -12.51
N TYR A 79 21.99 -19.92 -11.33
CA TYR A 79 23.35 -19.48 -11.11
C TYR A 79 24.33 -20.54 -11.59
N ARG A 80 25.06 -20.25 -12.67
CA ARG A 80 26.16 -21.06 -13.18
C ARG A 80 27.41 -20.78 -12.35
N ASN A 81 28.10 -21.82 -11.89
CA ASN A 81 29.36 -21.71 -11.17
C ASN A 81 30.57 -21.84 -12.12
N ALA A 82 31.79 -21.65 -11.58
CA ALA A 82 33.04 -21.73 -12.35
C ALA A 82 33.32 -23.12 -12.95
N SER A 83 32.69 -24.17 -12.41
CA SER A 83 32.75 -25.54 -12.92
C SER A 83 31.64 -25.86 -13.93
N CYS A 84 30.97 -24.83 -14.47
CA CYS A 84 29.82 -24.94 -15.37
C CYS A 84 28.58 -25.63 -14.76
N GLY A 85 28.56 -25.89 -13.45
CA GLY A 85 27.42 -26.46 -12.75
C GLY A 85 26.35 -25.40 -12.46
N PHE A 86 25.08 -25.79 -12.48
CA PHE A 86 23.96 -24.91 -12.15
C PHE A 86 23.51 -25.11 -10.71
N SER A 87 23.25 -24.00 -10.03
CA SER A 87 22.69 -23.94 -8.67
C SER A 87 21.61 -22.85 -8.62
N GLN A 88 20.83 -22.80 -7.54
CA GLN A 88 19.84 -21.73 -7.28
C GLN A 88 18.94 -21.43 -8.48
N LYS A 89 17.98 -22.31 -8.75
CA LYS A 89 17.02 -22.11 -9.86
C LYS A 89 15.95 -21.11 -9.43
N THR A 90 15.56 -20.23 -10.33
CA THR A 90 14.46 -19.28 -10.14
C THR A 90 13.55 -19.31 -11.36
N GLU A 91 12.27 -19.52 -11.13
CA GLU A 91 11.24 -19.43 -12.16
C GLU A 91 11.01 -17.95 -12.51
N CYS A 92 10.96 -17.66 -13.81
CA CYS A 92 10.72 -16.35 -14.38
C CYS A 92 9.33 -16.37 -15.04
N GLU A 93 8.30 -15.91 -14.33
CA GLU A 93 6.89 -15.96 -14.77
C GLU A 93 6.65 -15.35 -16.15
N LEU A 94 7.46 -14.37 -16.54
CA LEU A 94 7.32 -13.62 -17.79
C LEU A 94 8.46 -13.89 -18.77
N GLY A 95 9.29 -14.86 -18.43
CA GLY A 95 10.41 -15.34 -19.20
C GLY A 95 11.78 -14.81 -18.76
N CYS A 96 12.84 -15.37 -19.31
CA CYS A 96 14.23 -15.05 -19.01
C CYS A 96 14.94 -14.51 -20.25
N ILE A 97 15.71 -13.44 -20.11
CA ILE A 97 16.57 -12.89 -21.16
C ILE A 97 17.91 -12.45 -20.57
N ASN A 98 19.02 -12.87 -21.19
CA ASN A 98 20.39 -12.51 -20.79
C ASN A 98 20.67 -12.72 -19.28
N GLY A 99 20.25 -13.86 -18.73
CA GLY A 99 20.45 -14.20 -17.31
C GLY A 99 19.54 -13.46 -16.33
N THR A 100 18.63 -12.62 -16.81
CA THR A 100 17.70 -11.84 -15.99
C THR A 100 16.27 -12.26 -16.28
N CYS A 101 15.46 -12.50 -15.24
CA CYS A 101 14.03 -12.66 -15.45
C CYS A 101 13.47 -11.36 -16.00
N LYS A 102 12.71 -11.43 -17.09
CA LYS A 102 11.88 -10.32 -17.55
C LYS A 102 11.00 -9.93 -16.37
N LYS A 103 11.21 -8.71 -15.88
CA LYS A 103 10.23 -8.08 -15.01
C LYS A 103 8.99 -7.84 -15.87
N LEU A 104 7.78 -7.81 -15.28
CA LEU A 104 6.68 -7.09 -15.93
C LEU A 104 7.28 -5.76 -16.36
N SER A 105 7.02 -5.29 -17.58
CA SER A 105 7.32 -3.91 -17.95
C SER A 105 6.74 -3.08 -16.82
N THR A 106 7.60 -2.64 -15.89
CA THR A 106 7.16 -2.11 -14.61
C THR A 106 6.36 -0.89 -14.99
N CYS A 107 5.04 -0.97 -14.83
CA CYS A 107 4.22 0.16 -15.16
C CYS A 107 4.71 1.29 -14.29
N GLU A 108 5.15 2.39 -14.90
CA GLU A 108 5.63 3.52 -14.12
C GLU A 108 4.47 3.99 -13.24
N ALA A 109 4.67 3.94 -11.92
CA ALA A 109 3.60 4.24 -10.98
C ALA A 109 3.22 5.72 -11.07
N GLY A 110 1.93 6.03 -11.12
CA GLY A 110 1.48 7.41 -11.26
C GLY A 110 0.03 7.54 -11.70
N PHE A 111 -0.50 8.77 -11.63
CA PHE A 111 -1.81 9.08 -12.21
C PHE A 111 -1.72 9.10 -13.73
N LYS A 112 -2.51 8.25 -14.37
CA LYS A 112 -2.51 8.03 -15.81
C LYS A 112 -3.94 7.91 -16.31
N CYS A 113 -4.11 8.11 -17.62
CA CYS A 113 -5.36 7.78 -18.29
C CYS A 113 -5.40 6.27 -18.52
N LYS A 114 -6.36 5.59 -17.90
CA LYS A 114 -6.62 4.17 -18.16
C LYS A 114 -7.26 3.97 -19.53
N ASN A 115 -8.13 4.91 -19.90
CA ASN A 115 -8.74 5.06 -21.21
C ASN A 115 -9.17 6.53 -21.39
N ASN A 116 -9.83 6.86 -22.51
CA ASN A 116 -10.27 8.22 -22.79
C ASN A 116 -11.32 8.76 -21.80
N GLN A 117 -11.95 7.93 -20.95
CA GLN A 117 -13.04 8.35 -20.05
C GLN A 117 -12.75 8.05 -18.57
N GLU A 118 -11.56 7.57 -18.24
CA GLU A 118 -11.22 7.14 -16.89
C GLU A 118 -9.73 7.42 -16.63
N LYS A 119 -9.45 8.18 -15.58
CA LYS A 119 -8.10 8.28 -15.01
C LYS A 119 -8.01 7.45 -13.74
N GLY A 120 -6.80 7.08 -13.35
CA GLY A 120 -6.55 6.43 -12.07
C GLY A 120 -5.07 6.40 -11.75
N PHE A 121 -4.73 5.92 -10.56
CA PHE A 121 -3.34 5.70 -10.19
C PHE A 121 -2.93 4.28 -10.58
N GLN A 122 -1.99 4.17 -11.51
CA GLN A 122 -1.39 2.90 -11.91
C GLN A 122 -0.26 2.55 -10.94
N LYS A 123 -0.25 1.32 -10.43
CA LYS A 123 0.82 0.77 -9.58
C LYS A 123 1.95 0.15 -10.42
N GLU A 124 3.07 -0.18 -9.78
CA GLU A 124 4.24 -0.82 -10.44
C GLU A 124 3.93 -2.21 -11.02
N ASP A 125 2.95 -2.90 -10.45
CA ASP A 125 2.39 -4.17 -10.91
C ASP A 125 1.33 -4.00 -12.02
N CYS A 126 1.19 -2.79 -12.57
CA CYS A 126 0.20 -2.40 -13.57
C CYS A 126 -1.27 -2.42 -13.11
N ASN A 127 -1.55 -2.69 -11.83
CA ASN A 127 -2.91 -2.61 -11.29
C ASN A 127 -3.35 -1.15 -11.09
N TRP A 128 -4.65 -0.90 -11.27
CA TRP A 128 -5.24 0.44 -11.16
C TRP A 128 -6.01 0.61 -9.86
N ILE A 129 -5.76 1.70 -9.16
CA ILE A 129 -6.52 2.14 -7.97
C ILE A 129 -6.99 3.59 -8.14
N LYS A 130 -7.86 4.06 -7.24
CA LYS A 130 -8.38 5.46 -7.22
C LYS A 130 -8.86 5.94 -8.60
N ARG A 131 -9.79 5.19 -9.17
CA ARG A 131 -10.30 5.44 -10.53
C ARG A 131 -11.34 6.55 -10.49
N THR A 132 -11.25 7.49 -11.42
CA THR A 132 -12.16 8.62 -11.56
C THR A 132 -12.62 8.69 -13.01
N LYS A 133 -13.94 8.80 -13.21
CA LYS A 133 -14.51 9.00 -14.54
C LYS A 133 -14.24 10.43 -15.00
N CYS A 134 -13.82 10.60 -16.25
CA CYS A 134 -13.58 11.88 -16.89
C CYS A 134 -14.65 12.11 -17.97
N ASP A 135 -15.65 12.93 -17.67
CA ASP A 135 -16.81 13.12 -18.56
C ASP A 135 -16.45 13.77 -19.90
N TYR A 136 -15.38 14.58 -19.94
CA TYR A 136 -14.94 15.31 -21.14
C TYR A 136 -13.64 14.78 -21.75
N GLY A 137 -13.19 13.60 -21.32
CA GLY A 137 -11.95 13.02 -21.80
C GLY A 137 -10.85 12.98 -20.73
N CYS A 138 -9.88 12.07 -20.91
CA CYS A 138 -8.65 12.05 -20.14
C CYS A 138 -7.45 12.30 -21.06
N GLU A 139 -6.54 13.18 -20.65
CA GLU A 139 -5.29 13.45 -21.37
C GLU A 139 -4.15 13.68 -20.36
N ASN A 140 -2.98 13.07 -20.62
CA ASN A 140 -1.79 13.18 -19.76
C ASN A 140 -2.01 12.87 -18.27
N GLY A 141 -2.96 11.98 -17.94
CA GLY A 141 -3.28 11.61 -16.56
C GLY A 141 -4.27 12.56 -15.87
N GLU A 142 -4.79 13.56 -16.57
CA GLU A 142 -5.77 14.53 -16.06
C GLU A 142 -7.09 14.44 -16.82
N CYS A 143 -8.21 14.76 -16.14
CA CYS A 143 -9.51 14.85 -16.80
C CYS A 143 -9.60 16.21 -17.49
N LYS A 144 -10.04 16.23 -18.75
CA LYS A 144 -10.29 17.47 -19.47
C LYS A 144 -11.42 18.24 -18.79
N PRO A 145 -11.32 19.58 -18.70
CA PRO A 145 -12.46 20.39 -18.31
C PRO A 145 -13.55 20.31 -19.39
N PRO A 146 -14.82 20.65 -19.06
CA PRO A 146 -15.83 20.93 -20.08
C PRO A 146 -15.27 21.94 -21.09
N GLU A 147 -15.44 21.68 -22.38
CA GLU A 147 -15.13 22.68 -23.41
C GLU A 147 -15.93 23.94 -23.08
N ASN A 148 -15.23 25.00 -22.64
CA ASN A 148 -15.87 26.28 -22.44
C ASN A 148 -16.48 26.69 -23.77
N ILE A 149 -17.82 26.71 -23.83
CA ILE A 149 -18.60 27.26 -24.93
C ILE A 149 -18.36 28.77 -24.93
N SER A 150 -17.16 29.17 -25.34
CA SER A 150 -16.83 30.54 -25.69
C SER A 150 -17.46 30.79 -27.05
N ASN A 151 -18.77 31.03 -27.06
CA ASN A 151 -19.57 31.76 -28.04
C ASN A 151 -21.01 31.25 -27.96
N ILE A 152 -21.91 32.01 -27.34
CA ILE A 152 -23.21 32.39 -27.87
C ILE A 152 -23.76 33.52 -26.99
N SER A 153 -23.79 34.71 -27.59
CA SER A 153 -24.65 35.81 -27.16
C SER A 153 -26.11 35.41 -27.35
N THR A 154 -26.95 35.93 -26.45
CA THR A 154 -28.40 36.14 -26.58
C THR A 154 -29.33 35.04 -26.03
N GLN A 155 -29.83 35.34 -24.83
CA GLN A 155 -31.15 35.04 -24.23
C GLN A 155 -31.91 33.79 -24.72
N GLY A 156 -32.02 32.82 -23.83
CA GLY A 156 -33.03 31.77 -23.89
C GLY A 156 -33.01 30.93 -22.63
N THR A 157 -33.91 31.23 -21.70
CA THR A 157 -34.22 30.52 -20.45
C THR A 157 -34.11 29.00 -20.58
N SER A 158 -33.11 28.38 -19.94
CA SER A 158 -33.16 26.95 -19.59
C SER A 158 -32.10 26.62 -18.55
N SER A 159 -32.52 25.82 -17.57
CA SER A 159 -31.90 25.57 -16.26
C SER A 159 -30.39 25.32 -16.27
N THR A 160 -29.66 26.24 -15.64
CA THR A 160 -28.25 26.15 -15.26
C THR A 160 -27.99 24.88 -14.44
N PRO A 161 -27.15 23.93 -14.88
CA PRO A 161 -26.55 22.98 -13.95
C PRO A 161 -25.57 23.76 -13.09
N VAL A 162 -25.86 23.80 -11.79
CA VAL A 162 -25.00 24.42 -10.78
C VAL A 162 -23.64 23.74 -10.85
N VAL A 163 -22.64 24.46 -11.35
CA VAL A 163 -21.24 24.05 -11.28
C VAL A 163 -20.84 24.10 -9.81
N THR A 164 -20.84 22.94 -9.17
CA THR A 164 -20.44 22.79 -7.77
C THR A 164 -18.98 23.19 -7.65
N LEU A 165 -18.74 24.32 -6.99
CA LEU A 165 -17.39 24.80 -6.65
C LEU A 165 -16.68 23.68 -5.88
N ALA A 166 -15.56 23.17 -6.41
CA ALA A 166 -14.79 22.15 -5.73
C ALA A 166 -14.36 22.69 -4.35
N GLU A 167 -14.91 22.11 -3.28
CA GLU A 167 -14.56 22.50 -1.91
C GLU A 167 -13.07 22.25 -1.68
N ILE A 168 -12.35 23.30 -1.27
CA ILE A 168 -10.92 23.21 -0.97
C ILE A 168 -10.80 22.71 0.47
N TYR A 169 -10.51 21.42 0.63
CA TYR A 169 -10.28 20.83 1.94
C TYR A 169 -8.82 20.98 2.39
N PRO A 170 -8.56 21.20 3.69
CA PRO A 170 -7.21 21.24 4.24
C PRO A 170 -6.50 19.88 4.14
N VAL A 171 -5.18 19.94 3.94
CA VAL A 171 -4.27 18.79 3.92
C VAL A 171 -3.43 18.79 5.19
N LEU A 172 -3.28 17.63 5.83
CA LEU A 172 -2.40 17.46 7.00
C LEU A 172 -1.37 16.36 6.74
N LYS A 173 -0.09 16.68 6.85
CA LYS A 173 1.01 15.74 6.60
C LYS A 173 1.48 15.04 7.89
N ALA A 174 2.05 13.84 7.75
CA ALA A 174 2.59 13.10 8.88
C ALA A 174 3.76 13.85 9.52
N GLY A 175 3.69 14.02 10.85
CA GLY A 175 4.66 14.82 11.61
C GLY A 175 4.35 16.32 11.66
N GLU A 176 3.38 16.79 10.87
CA GLU A 176 2.86 18.16 10.94
C GLU A 176 1.76 18.27 12.00
N SER A 177 1.60 19.49 12.52
CA SER A 177 0.50 19.87 13.38
C SER A 177 -0.10 21.18 12.89
N VAL A 178 -1.43 21.25 12.84
CA VAL A 178 -2.18 22.43 12.39
C VAL A 178 -3.00 23.01 13.53
N ASN A 179 -2.97 24.32 13.68
CA ASN A 179 -3.81 25.03 14.63
C ASN A 179 -5.14 25.37 13.97
N ILE A 180 -6.20 24.66 14.35
CA ILE A 180 -7.56 24.88 13.84
C ILE A 180 -8.16 26.14 14.46
N THR A 181 -7.84 26.40 15.73
CA THR A 181 -8.28 27.57 16.50
C THR A 181 -7.16 27.95 17.45
N ALA A 182 -7.21 29.15 18.06
CA ALA A 182 -6.15 29.71 18.90
C ALA A 182 -5.52 28.73 19.92
N ASN A 183 -6.28 27.74 20.40
CA ASN A 183 -5.83 26.77 21.40
C ASN A 183 -6.07 25.30 21.01
N ILE A 184 -6.39 25.00 19.75
CA ILE A 184 -6.69 23.63 19.31
C ILE A 184 -5.69 23.22 18.23
N THR A 185 -4.83 22.27 18.59
CA THR A 185 -3.85 21.70 17.67
C THR A 185 -4.28 20.30 17.26
N LEU A 186 -4.45 20.08 15.97
CA LEU A 186 -4.70 18.77 15.36
C LEU A 186 -3.40 18.23 14.76
N ARG A 187 -3.12 16.95 14.97
CA ARG A 187 -1.99 16.25 14.34
C ARG A 187 -2.36 14.81 13.99
N ILE A 188 -1.62 14.25 13.03
CA ILE A 188 -1.63 12.80 12.77
C ILE A 188 -0.83 12.12 13.88
N TYR A 189 -1.48 11.25 14.67
CA TYR A 189 -0.79 10.43 15.66
C TYR A 189 -0.17 9.18 15.02
N LEU A 190 -0.94 8.50 14.17
CA LEU A 190 -0.49 7.31 13.44
C LEU A 190 -1.21 7.23 12.10
N LEU A 191 -0.48 6.91 11.03
CA LEU A 191 -1.01 6.75 9.69
C LEU A 191 -0.54 5.43 9.10
N GLU A 192 -1.50 4.65 8.60
CA GLU A 192 -1.28 3.42 7.85
C GLU A 192 -1.93 3.52 6.47
N ALA A 193 -1.82 2.46 5.65
CA ALA A 193 -2.25 2.47 4.26
C ALA A 193 -3.70 2.94 4.03
N GLU A 194 -4.61 2.57 4.92
CA GLU A 194 -6.06 2.80 4.72
C GLU A 194 -6.74 3.39 5.97
N ARG A 195 -5.96 3.71 7.01
CA ARG A 195 -6.51 4.17 8.29
C ARG A 195 -5.60 5.14 9.00
N VAL A 196 -6.19 6.04 9.76
CA VAL A 196 -5.51 7.10 10.51
C VAL A 196 -6.01 7.17 11.95
N ARG A 197 -5.11 7.52 12.88
CA ARG A 197 -5.45 8.01 14.21
C ARG A 197 -5.06 9.47 14.31
N LEU A 198 -6.00 10.29 14.75
CA LEU A 198 -5.79 11.71 14.97
C LEU A 198 -5.60 11.98 16.46
N GLU A 199 -4.91 13.06 16.75
CA GLU A 199 -4.79 13.57 18.11
C GLU A 199 -5.10 15.06 18.13
N MET A 200 -5.98 15.44 19.05
CA MET A 200 -6.37 16.83 19.27
C MET A 200 -6.42 17.09 20.77
N ASN A 201 -5.65 18.08 21.24
CA ASN A 201 -5.55 18.43 22.66
C ASN A 201 -5.30 17.21 23.59
N ASN A 202 -4.36 16.34 23.22
CA ASN A 202 -4.00 15.09 23.90
C ASN A 202 -5.11 14.02 23.95
N GLN A 203 -6.25 14.23 23.27
CA GLN A 203 -7.23 13.18 23.03
C GLN A 203 -6.90 12.49 21.70
N LYS A 204 -6.72 11.17 21.73
CA LYS A 204 -6.53 10.34 20.54
C LYS A 204 -7.87 9.77 20.09
N THR A 205 -8.05 9.66 18.78
CA THR A 205 -9.18 8.94 18.19
C THR A 205 -8.91 7.44 18.14
N ASP A 206 -9.96 6.66 17.89
CA ASP A 206 -9.81 5.31 17.35
C ASP A 206 -9.32 5.37 15.89
N TRP A 207 -9.15 4.20 15.27
CA TRP A 207 -8.84 4.12 13.84
C TRP A 207 -10.00 4.66 13.01
N LEU A 208 -9.70 5.63 12.15
CA LEU A 208 -10.63 6.19 11.17
C LEU A 208 -10.22 5.72 9.76
N LEU A 209 -11.21 5.31 8.98
CA LEU A 209 -11.08 5.03 7.55
C LEU A 209 -11.43 6.29 6.74
N GLU A 210 -11.19 6.27 5.43
CA GLU A 210 -11.74 7.29 4.52
C GLU A 210 -13.28 7.36 4.66
N GLY A 211 -13.82 8.57 4.77
CA GLY A 211 -15.22 8.86 5.09
C GLY A 211 -15.57 8.77 6.59
N GLY A 212 -14.66 8.26 7.43
CA GLY A 212 -14.88 8.13 8.87
C GLY A 212 -14.82 9.48 9.59
N SER A 213 -15.66 9.64 10.62
CA SER A 213 -15.69 10.84 11.45
C SER A 213 -15.51 10.54 12.93
N PHE A 214 -14.98 11.53 13.68
CA PHE A 214 -14.82 11.44 15.12
C PHE A 214 -15.17 12.76 15.79
N LYS A 215 -15.99 12.68 16.86
CA LYS A 215 -16.35 13.81 17.70
C LYS A 215 -15.47 13.89 18.93
N PHE A 216 -14.67 14.95 19.02
CA PHE A 216 -13.82 15.18 20.18
C PHE A 216 -14.62 15.74 21.36
N LYS A 217 -14.03 15.70 22.56
CA LYS A 217 -14.64 16.26 23.78
C LYS A 217 -14.91 17.77 23.68
N SER A 218 -14.21 18.48 22.80
CA SER A 218 -14.48 19.90 22.47
C SER A 218 -15.80 20.11 21.72
N GLY A 219 -16.41 19.05 21.19
CA GLY A 219 -17.57 19.13 20.31
C GLY A 219 -17.22 19.14 18.83
N THR A 220 -15.99 19.49 18.47
CA THR A 220 -15.46 19.50 17.10
C THR A 220 -15.56 18.11 16.47
N ILE A 221 -16.08 18.03 15.26
CA ILE A 221 -16.13 16.80 14.48
C ILE A 221 -15.08 16.90 13.37
N ILE A 222 -14.24 15.87 13.28
CA ILE A 222 -13.29 15.75 12.16
C ILE A 222 -13.73 14.58 11.29
N THR A 223 -13.89 14.85 10.00
CA THR A 223 -14.20 13.84 8.98
C THR A 223 -13.00 13.65 8.07
N VAL A 224 -12.50 12.42 7.97
CA VAL A 224 -11.40 12.06 7.06
C VAL A 224 -11.99 11.89 5.67
N ARG A 225 -11.61 12.73 4.72
CA ARG A 225 -12.09 12.64 3.33
C ARG A 225 -11.23 11.67 2.52
N GLU A 226 -9.91 11.75 2.65
CA GLU A 226 -8.98 10.92 1.90
C GLU A 226 -7.71 10.62 2.72
N ILE A 227 -7.15 9.43 2.52
CA ILE A 227 -5.88 8.97 3.08
C ILE A 227 -4.90 8.74 1.92
N LEU A 228 -3.76 9.43 2.01
CA LEU A 228 -2.67 9.33 1.05
C LEU A 228 -1.44 8.75 1.75
N PHE A 229 -1.25 7.44 1.60
CA PHE A 229 -0.16 6.71 2.23
C PHE A 229 0.69 5.94 1.21
N GLN A 230 2.00 6.15 1.28
CA GLN A 230 3.02 5.45 0.51
C GLN A 230 4.09 4.93 1.47
N ALA A 231 4.32 3.62 1.48
CA ALA A 231 5.14 2.95 2.50
C ALA A 231 6.66 3.15 2.32
N TYR A 232 7.12 3.58 1.14
CA TYR A 232 8.54 3.76 0.84
C TYR A 232 9.11 5.05 1.44
N ALA A 233 10.44 5.11 1.57
CA ALA A 233 11.14 6.29 2.07
C ALA A 233 10.89 7.51 1.16
N GLY A 234 10.41 8.62 1.73
CA GLY A 234 9.99 9.80 0.96
C GLY A 234 8.60 9.70 0.35
N GLY A 235 7.88 8.60 0.58
CA GLY A 235 6.48 8.46 0.17
C GLY A 235 5.56 9.45 0.87
N LYS A 236 4.48 9.84 0.18
CA LYS A 236 3.42 10.69 0.72
C LYS A 236 2.74 10.02 1.91
N LYS A 237 2.56 10.81 2.97
CA LYS A 237 1.87 10.43 4.21
C LYS A 237 1.05 11.62 4.65
N GLU A 238 -0.13 11.77 4.08
CA GLU A 238 -1.00 12.93 4.29
C GLU A 238 -2.47 12.50 4.32
N ILE A 239 -3.30 13.31 4.94
CA ILE A 239 -4.76 13.15 4.92
C ILE A 239 -5.41 14.43 4.43
N ILE A 240 -6.56 14.29 3.78
CA ILE A 240 -7.48 15.37 3.49
C ILE A 240 -8.65 15.24 4.47
N TYR A 241 -9.02 16.32 5.13
CA TYR A 241 -10.02 16.28 6.18
C TYR A 241 -10.93 17.50 6.16
N GLU A 242 -12.04 17.39 6.86
CA GLU A 242 -13.04 18.44 7.05
C GLU A 242 -13.32 18.60 8.54
N ILE A 243 -13.73 19.81 8.93
CA ILE A 243 -14.03 20.19 10.30
C ILE A 243 -15.45 20.74 10.35
N ASP A 244 -16.29 20.15 11.19
CA ASP A 244 -17.64 20.63 11.51
C ASP A 244 -17.75 21.10 12.97
#